data_AF-A0A6C0ITU9-F1
#
_entry.id   AF-A0A6C0ITU9-F1
#
_cell.length_a   1.000
_cell.length_b   1.000
_cell.length_c   1.000
_cell.angle_alpha   90.00
_cell.angle_beta   90.00
_cell.angle_gamma   90.00
#
_symmetry.space_group_name_H-M   'P 1'
#
loop_
_entity.id
_entity.type
_entity.pdbx_description
1 polymer ?
#
loop_
_entity_poly.entity_id
_entity_poly.type
_entity_poly.pdbx_seq_one_letter_code
_entity_poly.pdbx_strand_id
1 'polypeptide(L)'
;MANTYNNILKLLYNTYYIMATFSKKVSISVGSTLLFLFVNLPQVYNLTGNLLSLKLYNDNCPTNTGLIIHTLVFFALTYISMGKSTINSGIKLKHTIYGTLIFYLISSPAMFSFISSVFGNQYANINGCPTMNGLILHGLIYCIALIGVMYLPEGNK
;
A
#
# COMPACT_ATOMS: atom_id res chain seq x y z
N MET A 1 -31.49 -5.44 35.69
CA MET A 1 -30.30 -6.25 35.36
C MET A 1 -30.27 -6.75 33.91
N ALA A 2 -31.40 -7.00 33.23
CA ALA A 2 -31.41 -7.46 31.83
C ALA A 2 -30.91 -6.41 30.79
N ASN A 3 -31.00 -5.11 31.09
CA ASN A 3 -30.65 -4.03 30.14
C ASN A 3 -29.12 -3.85 29.99
N THR A 4 -28.33 -4.11 31.03
CA THR A 4 -26.87 -3.99 31.02
C THR A 4 -26.20 -5.11 30.21
N TYR A 5 -26.71 -6.35 30.32
CA TYR A 5 -26.22 -7.49 29.55
C TYR A 5 -26.44 -7.33 28.04
N ASN A 6 -27.60 -6.81 27.63
CA ASN A 6 -27.91 -6.57 26.22
C ASN A 6 -27.01 -5.49 25.60
N ASN A 7 -26.63 -4.45 26.34
CA ASN A 7 -25.68 -3.43 25.86
C ASN A 7 -24.25 -3.96 25.76
N ILE A 8 -23.80 -4.80 26.70
CA ILE A 8 -22.48 -5.44 26.65
C ILE A 8 -22.41 -6.44 25.49
N LEU A 9 -23.45 -7.25 25.27
CA LEU A 9 -23.52 -8.15 24.12
C LEU A 9 -23.56 -7.39 22.78
N LYS A 10 -24.24 -6.23 22.71
CA LYS A 10 -24.24 -5.39 21.52
C LYS A 10 -22.88 -4.72 21.28
N LEU A 11 -22.20 -4.29 22.33
CA LEU A 11 -20.83 -3.79 22.27
C LEU A 11 -19.85 -4.88 21.83
N LEU A 12 -19.92 -6.08 22.43
CA LEU A 12 -19.09 -7.22 22.05
C LEU A 12 -19.39 -7.67 20.62
N TYR A 13 -20.65 -7.76 20.20
CA TYR A 13 -21.05 -8.12 18.85
C TYR A 13 -20.60 -7.08 17.81
N ASN A 14 -20.70 -5.78 18.11
CA ASN A 14 -20.24 -4.72 17.22
C ASN A 14 -18.69 -4.67 17.16
N THR A 15 -18.00 -4.95 18.27
CA THR A 15 -16.53 -5.03 18.30
C THR A 15 -16.01 -6.28 17.57
N TYR A 16 -16.70 -7.41 17.68
CA TYR A 16 -16.36 -8.66 16.98
C TYR A 16 -16.69 -8.62 15.49
N TYR A 17 -17.74 -7.89 15.10
CA TYR A 17 -18.15 -7.71 13.70
C TYR A 17 -17.29 -6.67 12.95
N ILE A 18 -16.77 -5.66 13.65
CA ILE A 18 -15.85 -4.65 13.08
C ILE A 18 -14.41 -5.17 12.99
N MET A 19 -14.03 -6.14 13.82
CA MET A 19 -12.72 -6.76 13.74
C MET A 19 -12.73 -7.90 12.70
N ALA A 20 -12.55 -7.53 11.43
CA ALA A 20 -12.23 -8.51 10.39
C ALA A 20 -11.08 -9.41 10.88
N THR A 21 -11.28 -10.73 10.83
CA THR A 21 -10.31 -11.74 11.28
C THR A 21 -8.94 -11.41 10.70
N PHE A 22 -7.86 -11.60 11.46
CA PHE A 22 -6.49 -11.32 11.02
C PHE A 22 -6.23 -11.82 9.58
N SER A 23 -6.71 -13.02 9.25
CA SER A 23 -6.64 -13.61 7.90
C SER A 23 -7.28 -12.76 6.79
N LYS A 24 -8.38 -12.05 7.05
CA LYS A 24 -9.01 -11.14 6.08
C LYS A 24 -8.18 -9.87 5.86
N LYS A 25 -7.64 -9.29 6.94
CA LYS A 25 -6.75 -8.11 6.84
C LYS A 25 -5.49 -8.47 6.06
N VAL A 26 -4.87 -9.61 6.38
CA VAL A 26 -3.72 -10.15 5.63
C VAL A 26 -4.06 -10.38 4.17
N SER A 27 -5.19 -11.02 3.85
CA SER A 27 -5.58 -11.27 2.46
C SER A 27 -5.73 -9.98 1.64
N ILE A 28 -6.30 -8.93 2.23
CA ILE A 28 -6.45 -7.62 1.57
C ILE A 28 -5.08 -6.97 1.39
N SER A 29 -4.23 -6.97 2.43
CA SER A 29 -2.89 -6.39 2.36
C SER A 29 -1.99 -7.11 1.35
N VAL A 30 -2.10 -8.44 1.24
CA VAL A 30 -1.39 -9.24 0.23
C VAL A 30 -1.86 -8.86 -1.18
N GLY A 31 -3.17 -8.72 -1.41
CA GLY A 31 -3.69 -8.27 -2.71
C GLY A 31 -3.17 -6.88 -3.10
N SER A 32 -3.15 -5.95 -2.14
CA SER A 32 -2.58 -4.61 -2.34
C SER A 32 -1.07 -4.62 -2.56
N THR A 33 -0.35 -5.54 -1.90
CA THR A 33 1.09 -5.75 -2.10
C THR A 33 1.40 -6.29 -3.49
N LEU A 34 0.58 -7.20 -4.02
CA LEU A 34 0.72 -7.68 -5.38
C LEU A 34 0.52 -6.56 -6.40
N LEU A 35 -0.46 -5.67 -6.17
CA LEU A 35 -0.63 -4.46 -6.97
C LEU A 35 0.58 -3.53 -6.84
N PHE A 36 1.12 -3.35 -5.63
CA PHE A 36 2.33 -2.54 -5.39
C PHE A 36 3.49 -3.08 -6.23
N LEU A 37 3.75 -4.38 -6.17
CA LEU A 37 4.83 -5.01 -6.92
C LEU A 37 4.59 -4.84 -8.41
N PHE A 38 3.40 -5.19 -8.89
CA PHE A 38 3.05 -5.09 -10.30
C PHE A 38 3.22 -3.68 -10.86
N VAL A 39 2.73 -2.67 -10.14
CA VAL A 39 2.84 -1.26 -10.54
C VAL A 39 4.30 -0.80 -10.54
N ASN A 40 5.12 -1.28 -9.60
CA ASN A 40 6.52 -0.91 -9.50
C ASN A 40 7.46 -1.71 -10.42
N LEU A 41 6.96 -2.65 -11.23
CA LEU A 41 7.78 -3.42 -12.15
C LEU A 41 8.34 -2.51 -13.27
N PRO A 42 9.63 -2.65 -13.66
CA PRO A 42 10.25 -1.83 -14.70
C PRO A 42 9.53 -1.95 -16.05
N GLN A 43 8.91 -3.11 -16.32
CA GLN A 43 8.09 -3.32 -17.51
C GLN A 43 6.88 -2.38 -17.55
N VAL A 44 6.21 -2.18 -16.40
CA VAL A 44 5.07 -1.26 -16.30
C VAL A 44 5.52 0.19 -16.47
N TYR A 45 6.69 0.55 -15.94
CA TYR A 45 7.28 1.87 -16.17
C TYR A 45 7.53 2.16 -17.65
N ASN A 46 8.09 1.20 -18.38
CA ASN A 46 8.33 1.35 -19.82
C ASN A 46 7.03 1.42 -20.62
N LEU A 47 6.03 0.60 -20.27
CA LEU A 47 4.71 0.65 -20.92
C LEU A 47 4.01 1.99 -20.69
N THR A 48 3.97 2.47 -19.45
CA THR A 48 3.39 3.77 -19.11
C THR A 48 4.16 4.92 -19.78
N GLY A 49 5.49 4.83 -19.83
CA GLY A 49 6.34 5.82 -20.50
C GLY A 49 6.07 5.90 -21.99
N ASN A 50 5.96 4.75 -22.67
CA ASN A 50 5.62 4.70 -24.09
C ASN A 50 4.20 5.21 -24.37
N LEU A 51 3.23 4.87 -23.51
CA LEU A 51 1.84 5.32 -23.65
C LEU A 51 1.71 6.85 -23.51
N LEU A 52 2.45 7.44 -22.57
CA LEU A 52 2.40 8.88 -22.29
C LEU A 52 3.45 9.69 -23.07
N SER A 53 4.30 9.03 -23.87
CA SER A 53 5.49 9.64 -24.52
C SER A 53 6.41 10.37 -23.53
N LEU A 54 6.52 9.88 -22.30
CA LEU A 54 7.31 10.46 -21.22
C LEU A 54 8.45 9.54 -20.80
N LYS A 55 9.61 10.11 -20.47
CA LYS A 55 10.75 9.37 -19.89
C LYS A 55 10.52 9.12 -18.39
N LEU A 56 9.82 8.04 -18.07
CA LEU A 56 9.48 7.64 -16.69
C LEU A 56 10.52 6.71 -16.04
N TYR A 57 11.43 6.15 -16.84
CA TYR A 57 12.46 5.20 -16.43
C TYR A 57 13.77 5.54 -17.15
N ASN A 58 14.85 5.75 -16.39
CA ASN A 58 16.18 6.02 -16.95
C ASN A 58 17.24 5.21 -16.21
N ASP A 59 18.22 4.65 -16.93
CA ASP A 59 19.38 3.95 -16.36
C ASP A 59 19.03 2.91 -15.27
N ASN A 60 17.98 2.13 -15.51
CA ASN A 60 17.41 1.17 -14.54
C ASN A 60 16.85 1.78 -13.24
N CYS A 61 16.38 3.02 -13.31
CA CYS A 61 15.94 3.79 -12.16
C CYS A 61 14.62 4.53 -12.46
N PRO A 62 13.62 4.50 -11.55
CA PRO A 62 12.42 5.30 -11.69
C PRO A 62 12.74 6.79 -11.51
N THR A 63 12.20 7.63 -12.39
CA THR A 63 12.32 9.09 -12.23
C THR A 63 11.30 9.60 -11.21
N ASN A 64 11.51 10.79 -10.63
CA ASN A 64 10.53 11.41 -9.72
C ASN A 64 9.16 11.56 -10.40
N THR A 65 9.13 11.89 -11.69
CA THR A 65 7.89 11.95 -12.48
C THR A 65 7.26 10.58 -12.62
N GLY A 66 8.05 9.53 -12.92
CA GLY A 66 7.57 8.15 -12.97
C GLY A 66 6.93 7.72 -11.65
N LEU A 67 7.60 7.99 -10.52
CA LEU A 67 7.09 7.68 -9.19
C LEU A 67 5.72 8.34 -8.92
N ILE A 68 5.55 9.62 -9.28
CA ILE A 68 4.28 10.33 -9.09
C ILE A 68 3.18 9.73 -9.97
N ILE A 69 3.47 9.45 -11.25
CA ILE A 69 2.51 8.85 -12.18
C ILE A 69 2.08 7.47 -11.69
N HIS A 70 3.02 6.60 -11.30
CA HIS A 70 2.67 5.27 -10.78
C HIS A 70 1.96 5.33 -9.42
N THR A 71 2.24 6.34 -8.60
CA THR A 71 1.47 6.59 -7.37
C THR A 71 0.01 6.92 -7.68
N LEU A 72 -0.26 7.76 -8.68
CA LEU A 72 -1.62 8.07 -9.13
C LEU A 72 -2.32 6.85 -9.73
N VAL A 73 -1.60 6.06 -10.53
CA VAL A 73 -2.13 4.79 -11.07
C VAL A 73 -2.46 3.82 -9.93
N PHE A 74 -1.58 3.68 -8.94
CA PHE A 74 -1.81 2.84 -7.77
C PHE A 74 -3.00 3.30 -6.95
N PHE A 75 -3.18 4.62 -6.76
CA PHE A 75 -4.35 5.20 -6.11
C PHE A 75 -5.63 4.83 -6.84
N ALA A 76 -5.68 5.04 -8.16
CA ALA A 76 -6.85 4.72 -8.97
C ALA A 76 -7.17 3.21 -8.94
N LEU A 77 -6.17 2.36 -9.11
CA LEU A 77 -6.32 0.91 -9.05
C LEU A 77 -6.81 0.44 -7.68
N THR A 78 -6.23 0.96 -6.59
CA THR A 78 -6.63 0.60 -5.22
C THR A 78 -8.04 1.06 -4.92
N TYR A 79 -8.41 2.28 -5.33
CA TYR A 79 -9.76 2.82 -5.14
C TYR A 79 -10.80 2.00 -5.90
N ILE A 80 -10.54 1.68 -7.16
CA ILE A 80 -11.43 0.83 -7.99
C ILE A 80 -11.49 -0.59 -7.42
N SER A 81 -10.36 -1.14 -6.96
CA SER A 81 -10.28 -2.46 -6.35
C SER A 81 -11.12 -2.59 -5.07
N MET A 82 -11.34 -1.50 -4.31
CA MET A 82 -12.24 -1.50 -3.15
C MET A 82 -13.74 -1.49 -3.55
N GLY A 83 -14.07 -1.17 -4.80
CA GLY A 83 -15.36 -1.41 -5.44
C GLY A 83 -16.62 -0.95 -4.68
N LYS A 84 -17.78 -1.51 -5.08
CA LYS A 84 -19.08 -1.32 -4.41
C LYS A 84 -19.15 -2.07 -3.06
N SER A 85 -18.18 -1.89 -2.17
CA SER A 85 -18.36 -2.34 -0.79
C SER A 85 -19.42 -1.49 -0.09
N THR A 86 -20.17 -2.09 0.84
CA THR A 86 -21.24 -1.44 1.63
C THR A 86 -20.72 -0.44 2.67
N ILE A 87 -19.41 -0.18 2.68
CA ILE A 87 -18.71 0.75 3.58
C ILE A 87 -18.88 2.18 3.05
N ASN A 88 -19.07 3.14 3.95
CA ASN A 88 -19.13 4.57 3.64
C ASN A 88 -17.94 5.01 2.76
N SER A 89 -18.20 5.71 1.67
CA SER A 89 -17.20 6.22 0.71
C SER A 89 -16.06 6.98 1.39
N GLY A 90 -16.34 7.70 2.48
CA GLY A 90 -15.31 8.44 3.23
C GLY A 90 -14.27 7.54 3.92
N ILE A 91 -14.66 6.38 4.43
CA ILE A 91 -13.73 5.45 5.09
C ILE A 91 -12.85 4.73 4.07
N LYS A 92 -13.42 4.40 2.90
CA LYS A 92 -12.67 3.85 1.76
C LYS A 92 -11.59 4.81 1.28
N LEU A 93 -11.97 6.08 1.11
CA LEU A 93 -11.07 7.11 0.62
C LEU A 93 -9.91 7.32 1.59
N LYS A 94 -10.18 7.37 2.90
CA LYS A 94 -9.12 7.45 3.93
C LYS A 94 -8.11 6.31 3.81
N HIS A 95 -8.58 5.07 3.73
CA HIS A 95 -7.71 3.90 3.60
C HIS A 95 -6.91 3.92 2.30
N THR A 96 -7.55 4.29 1.20
CA THR A 96 -6.89 4.43 -0.10
C THR A 96 -5.78 5.49 -0.03
N ILE A 97 -6.07 6.66 0.56
CA ILE A 97 -5.08 7.73 0.73
C ILE A 97 -3.90 7.25 1.59
N TYR A 98 -4.14 6.60 2.73
CA TYR A 98 -3.05 6.08 3.55
C TYR A 98 -2.21 5.04 2.80
N GLY A 99 -2.85 4.08 2.13
CA GLY A 99 -2.16 3.06 1.33
C GLY A 99 -1.34 3.66 0.19
N THR A 100 -1.85 4.68 -0.50
CA THR A 100 -1.13 5.39 -1.56
C THR A 100 0.02 6.24 -1.02
N LEU A 101 -0.15 6.89 0.13
CA LEU A 101 0.92 7.68 0.72
C LEU A 101 2.08 6.80 1.18
N ILE A 102 1.76 5.64 1.79
CA ILE A 102 2.75 4.63 2.13
C ILE A 102 3.43 4.10 0.87
N PHE A 103 2.67 3.83 -0.21
CA PHE A 103 3.22 3.44 -1.50
C PHE A 103 4.25 4.48 -1.99
N TYR A 104 3.88 5.76 -2.00
CA TYR A 104 4.77 6.84 -2.48
C TYR A 104 6.07 6.90 -1.67
N LEU A 105 5.96 6.81 -0.34
CA LEU A 105 7.10 6.88 0.57
C LEU A 105 8.02 5.66 0.40
N ILE A 106 7.45 4.45 0.36
CA ILE A 106 8.20 3.20 0.23
C ILE A 106 8.83 3.05 -1.16
N SER A 107 8.16 3.51 -2.21
CA SER A 107 8.66 3.47 -3.58
C SER A 107 9.67 4.59 -3.89
N SER A 108 9.96 5.48 -2.94
CA SER A 108 10.90 6.58 -3.15
C SER A 108 12.37 6.11 -3.15
N PRO A 109 13.25 6.70 -3.99
CA PRO A 109 14.69 6.35 -4.01
C PRO A 109 15.37 6.54 -2.65
N ALA A 110 14.93 7.53 -1.88
CA ALA A 110 15.42 7.76 -0.52
C ALA A 110 15.12 6.57 0.40
N MET A 111 13.93 5.99 0.30
CA MET A 111 13.54 4.83 1.10
C MET A 111 14.26 3.55 0.63
N PHE A 112 14.52 3.41 -0.67
CA PHE A 112 15.37 2.33 -1.19
C PHE A 112 16.78 2.40 -0.63
N SER A 113 17.37 3.60 -0.60
CA SER A 113 18.68 3.81 0.02
C SER A 113 18.66 3.49 1.52
N PHE A 114 17.60 3.91 2.24
CA PHE A 114 17.44 3.62 3.66
C PHE A 114 17.28 2.12 3.96
N ILE A 115 16.44 1.40 3.21
CA ILE A 115 16.27 -0.05 3.40
C ILE A 115 17.55 -0.79 3.02
N SER A 116 18.27 -0.33 1.99
CA SER A 116 19.57 -0.89 1.61
C SER A 116 20.62 -0.66 2.71
N SER A 117 20.61 0.49 3.40
CA SER A 117 21.54 0.72 4.52
C SER A 117 21.22 -0.12 5.76
N VAL A 118 19.95 -0.47 5.98
CA VAL A 118 19.50 -1.29 7.12
C VAL A 118 19.65 -2.79 6.86
N PHE A 119 19.25 -3.27 5.67
CA PHE A 119 19.21 -4.70 5.33
C PHE A 119 20.41 -5.16 4.48
N GLY A 120 21.20 -4.22 3.94
CA GLY A 120 22.42 -4.48 3.18
C GLY A 120 22.36 -3.97 1.73
N ASN A 121 23.53 -3.63 1.18
CA ASN A 121 23.71 -2.96 -0.13
C ASN A 121 23.22 -3.74 -1.36
N GLN A 122 22.66 -4.94 -1.18
CA GLN A 122 22.12 -5.79 -2.24
C GLN A 122 20.70 -5.39 -2.69
N TYR A 123 20.02 -4.52 -1.93
CA TYR A 123 18.62 -4.17 -2.16
C TYR A 123 18.44 -2.87 -2.96
N ALA A 124 19.42 -1.97 -2.95
CA ALA A 124 19.44 -0.80 -3.84
C ALA A 124 20.84 -0.59 -4.42
N ASN A 125 20.91 -0.11 -5.66
CA ASN A 125 22.18 0.27 -6.28
C ASN A 125 22.75 1.54 -5.61
N ILE A 126 24.00 1.90 -5.87
CA ILE A 126 24.68 3.06 -5.26
C ILE A 126 23.96 4.40 -5.48
N ASN A 127 23.13 4.47 -6.52
CA ASN A 127 22.28 5.63 -6.85
C ASN A 127 20.90 5.60 -6.16
N GLY A 128 20.62 4.63 -5.29
CA GLY A 128 19.29 4.43 -4.67
C GLY A 128 18.27 3.77 -5.61
N CYS A 129 18.72 3.18 -6.72
CA CYS A 129 17.83 2.53 -7.69
C CYS A 129 17.34 1.16 -7.19
N PRO A 130 16.06 0.81 -7.43
CA PRO A 130 15.50 -0.46 -7.01
C PRO A 130 16.17 -1.62 -7.76
N THR A 131 16.57 -2.66 -7.02
CA THR A 131 16.90 -3.97 -7.59
C THR A 131 15.69 -4.88 -7.57
N MET A 132 15.68 -5.99 -8.31
CA MET A 132 14.56 -6.95 -8.28
C MET A 132 14.33 -7.49 -6.86
N ASN A 133 15.41 -7.83 -6.14
CA ASN A 133 15.34 -8.29 -4.76
C ASN A 133 14.87 -7.18 -3.80
N GLY A 134 15.35 -5.94 -4.02
CA GLY A 134 14.89 -4.77 -3.29
C GLY A 134 13.41 -4.52 -3.48
N LEU A 135 12.89 -4.66 -4.70
CA LEU A 135 11.48 -4.46 -4.98
C LEU A 135 10.59 -5.44 -4.18
N ILE A 136 11.00 -6.71 -4.11
CA ILE A 136 10.29 -7.73 -3.32
C ILE A 136 10.33 -7.38 -1.83
N LEU A 137 11.49 -6.98 -1.31
CA LEU A 137 11.64 -6.56 0.10
C LEU A 137 10.76 -5.34 0.42
N HIS A 138 10.72 -4.35 -0.46
CA HIS A 138 9.85 -3.18 -0.33
C HIS A 138 8.36 -3.55 -0.35
N GLY A 139 7.97 -4.52 -1.19
CA GLY A 139 6.61 -5.07 -1.17
C GLY A 139 6.26 -5.72 0.18
N LEU A 140 7.21 -6.45 0.78
CA LEU A 140 7.03 -7.05 2.11
C LEU A 140 6.88 -5.97 3.20
N ILE A 141 7.70 -4.92 3.15
CA ILE A 141 7.62 -3.79 4.08
C ILE A 141 6.31 -3.02 3.89
N TYR A 142 5.87 -2.85 2.65
CA TYR A 142 4.56 -2.25 2.33
C TYR A 142 3.42 -3.07 2.93
N CYS A 143 3.45 -4.40 2.81
CA CYS A 143 2.44 -5.28 3.40
C CYS A 143 2.36 -5.11 4.92
N ILE A 144 3.51 -5.12 5.60
CA ILE A 144 3.59 -4.93 7.07
C ILE A 144 3.07 -3.55 7.46
N ALA A 145 3.51 -2.49 6.77
CA ALA A 145 3.06 -1.12 7.05
C ALA A 145 1.54 -0.97 6.87
N LEU A 146 0.99 -1.58 5.81
CA LEU A 146 -0.44 -1.53 5.53
C LEU A 146 -1.27 -2.28 6.57
N ILE A 147 -0.80 -3.47 7.01
CA ILE A 147 -1.42 -4.18 8.14
C ILE A 147 -1.37 -3.32 9.40
N GLY A 148 -0.24 -2.68 9.69
CA GLY A 148 -0.08 -1.77 10.83
C GLY A 148 -1.11 -0.64 10.82
N VAL A 149 -1.35 -0.01 9.66
CA VAL A 149 -2.38 1.03 9.52
C VAL A 149 -3.79 0.48 9.73
N MET A 150 -4.07 -0.76 9.29
CA MET A 150 -5.37 -1.41 9.55
C MET A 150 -5.62 -1.79 11.02
N TYR A 151 -4.58 -1.72 11.86
CA TYR A 151 -4.69 -1.89 13.32
C TYR A 151 -4.87 -0.58 14.08
N LEU A 152 -4.68 0.57 13.41
CA LEU A 152 -4.95 1.86 14.04
C LEU A 152 -6.46 2.00 14.30
N PRO A 153 -6.86 2.45 15.50
CA PRO A 153 -8.26 2.66 15.81
C PRO A 153 -8.83 3.74 14.90
N GLU A 154 -9.88 3.40 14.15
CA GLU A 154 -10.67 4.39 13.43
C GLU A 154 -11.38 5.26 14.48
N GLY A 155 -10.93 6.51 14.63
CA GLY A 155 -11.51 7.43 15.60
C GLY A 155 -13.04 7.51 15.41
N ASN A 156 -13.77 7.06 16.43
CA ASN A 156 -15.23 7.09 16.49
C ASN A 156 -15.74 8.49 16.10
N LYS A 157 -16.54 8.57 15.04
CA LYS A 157 -17.47 9.68 14.82
C LYS A 157 -18.86 9.10 14.63
#